data_AF-A0A7U9R590-F1
#
_entry.id   AF-A0A7U9R590-F1
#
_cell.length_a   1.000
_cell.length_b   1.000
_cell.length_c   1.000
_cell.angle_alpha   90.00
_cell.angle_beta   90.00
_cell.angle_gamma   90.00
#
_symmetry.space_group_name_H-M   'P 1'
#
loop_
_entity.id
_entity.type
_entity.pdbx_description
1 polymer ?
#
loop_
_entity_poly.entity_id
_entity_poly.type
_entity_poly.pdbx_seq_one_letter_code
_entity_poly.pdbx_strand_id
1 'polypeptide(L)'
;MSEIERADSLIALEKQSQELIDQMQGQVDAAKGKDCTDEAEAEAKIREYARNHSETGQYEYLVRGATLVCSNGSHKRKINLPKCHGVYVGEHPVLHELECVAEPLCGLEKCNVTFFGVCMPQDGQPPQTEVKTYGKTARNAKDGVPGTVTGHKCQPVIVGCWNDTYSDTRIVDNGDKNPGARRLTEQSGAKILGNNTVTTGSFLICKYGGLIEPIDSGQRTLVFEEDFYNSEDFHKVVGYYRGDGRNPVEKGDA
;
A
#
# COMPACT_ATOMS: atom_id res chain seq x y z
N MET A 1 21.69 22.82 -13.26
CA MET A 1 20.48 23.40 -12.65
C MET A 1 20.84 23.93 -11.29
N SER A 2 20.47 25.17 -11.01
CA SER A 2 20.62 25.79 -9.70
C SER A 2 19.65 25.19 -8.68
N GLU A 3 19.91 25.37 -7.39
CA GLU A 3 19.01 24.90 -6.31
C GLU A 3 17.62 25.55 -6.39
N ILE A 4 17.54 26.77 -6.95
CA ILE A 4 16.29 27.50 -7.19
C ILE A 4 15.48 26.84 -8.30
N GLU A 5 16.13 26.45 -9.41
CA GLU A 5 15.46 25.73 -10.51
C GLU A 5 14.91 24.37 -10.07
N ARG A 6 15.52 23.72 -9.06
CA ARG A 6 15.02 22.47 -8.47
C ARG A 6 13.81 22.68 -7.55
N ALA A 7 13.80 23.75 -6.76
CA ALA A 7 12.69 24.10 -5.89
C ALA A 7 11.44 24.51 -6.69
N ASP A 8 11.63 25.32 -7.74
CA ASP A 8 10.54 25.72 -8.64
C ASP A 8 9.94 24.52 -9.38
N SER A 9 10.77 23.52 -9.73
CA SER A 9 10.31 22.27 -10.36
C SER A 9 9.48 21.40 -9.41
N LEU A 10 9.83 21.35 -8.12
CA LEU A 10 9.07 20.62 -7.08
C LEU A 10 7.72 21.28 -6.80
N ILE A 11 7.68 22.60 -6.68
CA ILE A 11 6.45 23.38 -6.47
C ILE A 11 5.52 23.22 -7.69
N ALA A 12 6.07 23.23 -8.90
CA ALA A 12 5.29 22.97 -10.12
C ALA A 12 4.71 21.56 -10.13
N LEU A 13 5.44 20.56 -9.63
CA LEU A 13 4.99 19.17 -9.55
C LEU A 13 3.89 18.98 -8.48
N GLU A 14 4.03 19.63 -7.32
CA GLU A 14 3.00 19.63 -6.27
C GLU A 14 1.72 20.31 -6.75
N LYS A 15 1.83 21.42 -7.48
CA LYS A 15 0.67 22.10 -8.05
C LYS A 15 -0.02 21.24 -9.12
N GLN A 16 0.75 20.60 -10.00
CA GLN A 16 0.20 19.63 -10.95
C GLN A 16 -0.45 18.43 -10.26
N SER A 17 0.10 17.98 -9.12
CA SER A 17 -0.48 16.91 -8.31
C SER A 17 -1.83 17.33 -7.70
N GLN A 18 -1.93 18.57 -7.21
CA GLN A 18 -3.17 19.08 -6.63
C GLN A 18 -4.25 19.28 -7.70
N GLU A 19 -3.89 19.83 -8.86
CA GLU A 19 -4.80 20.01 -9.99
C GLU A 19 -5.31 18.64 -10.50
N LEU A 20 -4.47 17.60 -10.49
CA LEU A 20 -4.86 16.25 -10.86
C LEU A 20 -5.80 15.62 -9.83
N ILE A 21 -5.56 15.84 -8.52
CA ILE A 21 -6.46 15.41 -7.44
C ILE A 21 -7.83 16.09 -7.59
N ASP A 22 -7.86 17.40 -7.84
CA ASP A 22 -9.10 18.15 -8.01
C ASP A 22 -9.85 17.75 -9.28
N GLN A 23 -9.12 17.45 -10.37
CA GLN A 23 -9.70 16.94 -11.61
C GLN A 23 -10.26 15.52 -11.44
N MET A 24 -9.56 14.65 -10.71
CA MET A 24 -10.05 13.30 -10.40
C MET A 24 -11.27 13.36 -9.48
N GLN A 25 -11.32 14.31 -8.54
CA GLN A 25 -12.50 14.60 -7.74
C GLN A 25 -13.67 15.06 -8.61
N GLY A 26 -13.42 15.95 -9.58
CA GLY A 26 -14.42 16.37 -10.57
C GLY A 26 -14.89 15.26 -11.51
N GLN A 27 -14.03 14.30 -11.84
CA GLN A 27 -14.39 13.10 -12.62
C GLN A 27 -15.16 12.09 -11.78
N VAL A 28 -14.84 11.93 -10.49
CA VAL A 28 -15.66 11.20 -9.52
C VAL A 28 -17.05 11.86 -9.40
N ASP A 29 -17.10 13.19 -9.43
CA ASP A 29 -18.36 13.96 -9.43
C ASP A 29 -19.15 13.87 -10.74
N ALA A 30 -18.48 13.67 -11.89
CA ALA A 30 -19.13 13.45 -13.18
C ALA A 30 -19.51 11.98 -13.43
N ALA A 31 -18.76 11.04 -12.82
CA ALA A 31 -19.02 9.61 -12.77
C ALA A 31 -20.06 9.24 -11.71
N LYS A 32 -20.50 10.20 -10.87
CA LYS A 32 -21.87 10.23 -10.34
C LYS A 32 -22.80 10.24 -11.55
N GLY A 33 -23.08 9.05 -12.07
CA GLY A 33 -24.01 8.87 -13.17
C GLY A 33 -25.27 9.63 -12.85
N LYS A 34 -25.77 10.39 -13.83
CA LYS A 34 -27.08 10.98 -13.72
C LYS A 34 -28.07 9.81 -13.50
N ASP A 35 -28.76 9.89 -12.36
CA ASP A 35 -29.91 9.11 -11.91
C ASP A 35 -29.67 7.84 -11.07
N CYS A 36 -29.30 8.02 -9.79
CA CYS A 36 -30.18 7.51 -8.73
C CYS A 36 -30.99 8.72 -8.22
N THR A 37 -32.31 8.70 -8.37
CA THR A 37 -33.19 9.81 -7.95
C THR A 37 -33.25 10.01 -6.45
N ASP A 38 -32.54 9.18 -5.67
CA ASP A 38 -32.67 9.12 -4.22
C ASP A 38 -31.28 9.16 -3.55
N GLU A 39 -30.92 10.33 -3.05
CA GLU A 39 -29.71 10.62 -2.26
C GLU A 39 -29.55 9.65 -1.08
N ALA A 40 -30.68 9.14 -0.57
CA ALA A 40 -30.74 8.12 0.47
C ALA A 40 -30.13 6.78 0.03
N GLU A 41 -30.20 6.39 -1.24
CA GLU A 41 -29.67 5.12 -1.77
C GLU A 41 -28.14 5.18 -1.94
N ALA A 42 -27.61 6.31 -2.41
CA ALA A 42 -26.17 6.53 -2.51
C ALA A 42 -25.51 6.62 -1.13
N GLU A 43 -26.12 7.37 -0.20
CA GLU A 43 -25.71 7.34 1.19
C GLU A 43 -25.90 5.95 1.81
N ALA A 44 -26.93 5.18 1.43
CA ALA A 44 -27.12 3.82 1.94
C ALA A 44 -26.01 2.88 1.47
N LYS A 45 -25.49 3.02 0.24
CA LYS A 45 -24.36 2.23 -0.28
C LYS A 45 -23.03 2.64 0.36
N ILE A 46 -22.80 3.94 0.60
CA ILE A 46 -21.63 4.43 1.34
C ILE A 46 -21.72 4.00 2.80
N ARG A 47 -22.90 4.12 3.42
CA ARG A 47 -23.17 3.61 4.77
C ARG A 47 -23.10 2.10 4.82
N GLU A 48 -23.50 1.36 3.80
CA GLU A 48 -23.39 -0.09 3.73
C GLU A 48 -21.94 -0.53 3.56
N TYR A 49 -21.17 0.13 2.69
CA TYR A 49 -19.73 -0.08 2.57
C TYR A 49 -19.04 0.23 3.90
N ALA A 50 -19.30 1.39 4.49
CA ALA A 50 -18.77 1.79 5.79
C ALA A 50 -19.25 0.87 6.91
N ARG A 51 -20.50 0.37 6.91
CA ARG A 51 -21.05 -0.55 7.93
C ARG A 51 -20.45 -1.95 7.80
N ASN A 52 -20.39 -2.48 6.58
CA ASN A 52 -19.75 -3.75 6.28
C ASN A 52 -18.22 -3.70 6.50
N HIS A 53 -17.61 -2.52 6.35
CA HIS A 53 -16.23 -2.21 6.69
C HIS A 53 -16.14 -1.32 7.93
N SER A 54 -16.94 -1.54 8.98
CA SER A 54 -16.71 -0.97 10.33
C SER A 54 -17.36 -1.79 11.45
N GLU A 55 -18.30 -2.70 11.13
CA GLU A 55 -19.04 -3.48 12.12
C GLU A 55 -18.58 -4.95 12.28
N THR A 56 -17.35 -5.33 11.91
CA THR A 56 -16.83 -6.67 12.25
C THR A 56 -16.00 -6.72 13.53
N GLY A 57 -15.76 -5.59 14.20
CA GLY A 57 -15.28 -5.62 15.58
C GLY A 57 -13.95 -6.34 15.80
N GLN A 58 -13.01 -6.27 14.85
CA GLN A 58 -11.56 -6.39 15.06
C GLN A 58 -10.82 -6.10 13.75
N TYR A 59 -10.50 -4.83 13.49
CA TYR A 59 -9.44 -4.55 12.52
C TYR A 59 -8.12 -5.01 13.10
N GLU A 60 -7.40 -5.78 12.30
CA GLU A 60 -6.07 -6.24 12.66
C GLU A 60 -5.06 -5.22 12.17
N TYR A 61 -4.04 -4.95 12.99
CA TYR A 61 -2.87 -4.20 12.56
C TYR A 61 -2.26 -4.83 11.31
N LEU A 62 -1.98 -4.00 10.31
CA LEU A 62 -1.30 -4.44 9.12
C LEU A 62 0.18 -4.64 9.45
N VAL A 63 0.71 -5.83 9.17
CA VAL A 63 2.12 -6.18 9.42
C VAL A 63 2.85 -6.49 8.11
N ARG A 64 4.19 -6.50 8.14
CA ARG A 64 5.01 -6.94 7.01
C ARG A 64 4.57 -8.35 6.56
N GLY A 65 4.34 -8.51 5.26
CA GLY A 65 3.86 -9.77 4.68
C GLY A 65 2.34 -9.85 4.54
N ALA A 66 1.60 -8.82 4.93
CA ALA A 66 0.19 -8.70 4.57
C ALA A 66 0.00 -8.66 3.04
N THR A 67 -1.08 -9.26 2.57
CA THR A 67 -1.40 -9.25 1.13
C THR A 67 -2.22 -8.03 0.76
N LEU A 68 -1.75 -7.30 -0.24
CA LEU A 68 -2.44 -6.19 -0.89
C LEU A 68 -2.96 -6.61 -2.26
N VAL A 69 -4.01 -5.94 -2.70
CA VAL A 69 -4.47 -5.93 -4.09
C VAL A 69 -4.59 -4.51 -4.59
N CYS A 70 -4.34 -4.30 -5.87
CA CYS A 70 -4.70 -3.06 -6.56
C CYS A 70 -5.94 -3.33 -7.42
N SER A 71 -6.95 -2.46 -7.37
CA SER A 71 -8.16 -2.56 -8.19
C SER A 71 -7.83 -2.65 -9.68
N ASN A 72 -6.78 -1.95 -10.13
CA ASN A 72 -6.29 -1.97 -11.52
C ASN A 72 -5.22 -3.03 -11.78
N GLY A 73 -4.70 -3.70 -10.76
CA GLY A 73 -3.66 -4.74 -10.92
C GLY A 73 -4.24 -6.11 -11.26
N SER A 74 -3.45 -6.97 -11.88
CA SER A 74 -3.81 -8.38 -12.12
C SER A 74 -3.37 -9.33 -11.01
N HIS A 75 -2.47 -8.90 -10.13
CA HIS A 75 -1.86 -9.74 -9.10
C HIS A 75 -2.06 -9.18 -7.69
N LYS A 76 -2.08 -10.09 -6.72
CA LYS A 76 -1.87 -9.83 -5.29
C LYS A 76 -0.40 -9.54 -5.04
N ARG A 77 -0.10 -8.78 -3.99
CA ARG A 77 1.28 -8.48 -3.63
C ARG A 77 1.49 -8.31 -2.13
N LYS A 78 2.61 -8.81 -1.63
CA LYS A 78 2.97 -8.71 -0.22
C LYS A 78 3.53 -7.32 0.07
N ILE A 79 3.04 -6.68 1.13
CA ILE A 79 3.61 -5.44 1.64
C ILE A 79 4.93 -5.74 2.35
N ASN A 80 5.93 -4.89 2.14
CA ASN A 80 7.20 -4.96 2.83
C ASN A 80 7.37 -3.78 3.80
N LEU A 81 8.24 -3.96 4.78
CA LEU A 81 8.65 -2.90 5.71
C LEU A 81 10.15 -3.02 5.92
N PRO A 82 11.01 -2.63 4.98
CA PRO A 82 12.44 -2.96 5.01
C PRO A 82 13.15 -2.62 6.33
N LYS A 83 12.83 -1.46 6.89
CA LYS A 83 13.26 -1.03 8.23
C LYS A 83 12.06 -1.03 9.17
N CYS A 84 12.11 -1.81 10.24
CA CYS A 84 11.05 -1.84 11.25
C CYS A 84 11.23 -0.73 12.31
N HIS A 85 10.19 -0.49 13.10
CA HIS A 85 10.14 0.54 14.15
C HIS A 85 10.20 -0.03 15.57
N GLY A 86 10.49 -1.33 15.73
CA GLY A 86 10.52 -1.99 17.04
C GLY A 86 9.16 -2.38 17.62
N VAL A 87 8.07 -2.24 16.85
CA VAL A 87 6.71 -2.62 17.26
C VAL A 87 6.25 -3.82 16.43
N TYR A 88 5.76 -4.87 17.10
CA TYR A 88 5.46 -6.16 16.50
C TYR A 88 4.12 -6.72 16.99
N VAL A 89 3.45 -7.47 16.13
CA VAL A 89 2.39 -8.41 16.51
C VAL A 89 2.90 -9.81 16.18
N GLY A 90 3.11 -10.63 17.21
CA GLY A 90 3.87 -11.88 17.07
C GLY A 90 5.30 -11.59 16.62
N GLU A 91 5.70 -12.17 15.49
CA GLU A 91 7.03 -11.99 14.88
C GLU A 91 7.04 -10.94 13.76
N HIS A 92 5.89 -10.34 13.45
CA HIS A 92 5.74 -9.48 12.29
C HIS A 92 5.70 -7.99 12.69
N PRO A 93 6.55 -7.14 12.08
CA PRO A 93 6.59 -5.72 12.42
C PRO A 93 5.37 -4.98 11.86
N VAL A 94 4.82 -4.07 12.67
CA VAL A 94 3.60 -3.30 12.38
C VAL A 94 3.93 -2.06 11.52
N LEU A 95 3.05 -1.74 10.58
CA LEU A 95 3.16 -0.55 9.74
C LEU A 95 2.50 0.69 10.36
N HIS A 96 3.08 1.86 10.05
CA HIS A 96 2.43 3.15 10.26
C HIS A 96 2.15 3.85 8.93
N GLU A 97 1.38 4.94 9.00
CA GLU A 97 0.75 5.55 7.82
C GLU A 97 1.68 6.07 6.72
N LEU A 98 2.97 6.27 7.01
CA LEU A 98 3.96 6.75 6.04
C LEU A 98 4.71 5.60 5.34
N GLU A 99 4.42 4.35 5.70
CA GLU A 99 5.03 3.15 5.11
C GLU A 99 4.32 2.75 3.81
N CYS A 100 4.40 3.64 2.82
CA CYS A 100 3.72 3.52 1.53
C CYS A 100 4.63 3.81 0.33
N VAL A 101 5.95 3.78 0.50
CA VAL A 101 6.89 4.13 -0.58
C VAL A 101 6.89 3.01 -1.63
N ALA A 102 6.64 3.37 -2.90
CA ALA A 102 6.62 2.40 -3.99
C ALA A 102 8.00 2.13 -4.59
N GLU A 103 8.19 0.94 -5.17
CA GLU A 103 9.40 0.48 -5.88
C GLU A 103 10.04 1.55 -6.80
N PRO A 104 9.30 2.32 -7.62
CA PRO A 104 9.91 3.25 -8.57
C PRO A 104 10.66 4.42 -7.92
N LEU A 105 10.31 4.75 -6.67
CA LEU A 105 10.87 5.90 -5.96
C LEU A 105 12.16 5.55 -5.22
N CYS A 106 12.32 4.30 -4.78
CA CYS A 106 13.42 3.93 -3.87
C CYS A 106 14.09 2.59 -4.19
N GLY A 107 13.62 1.87 -5.21
CA GLY A 107 14.05 0.53 -5.55
C GLY A 107 13.39 -0.55 -4.70
N LEU A 108 13.47 -1.79 -5.19
CA LEU A 108 12.82 -2.95 -4.60
C LEU A 108 13.20 -3.19 -3.12
N GLU A 109 14.48 -3.03 -2.78
CA GLU A 109 15.01 -3.28 -1.43
C GLU A 109 14.49 -2.29 -0.36
N LYS A 110 14.02 -1.11 -0.78
CA LYS A 110 13.66 -0.01 0.14
C LYS A 110 12.18 0.32 0.10
N CYS A 111 11.42 -0.28 -0.82
CA CYS A 111 10.01 0.00 -0.97
C CYS A 111 9.14 -0.80 -0.01
N ASN A 112 7.97 -0.25 0.29
CA ASN A 112 6.90 -0.92 0.99
C ASN A 112 5.96 -1.63 0.01
N VAL A 113 5.68 -0.98 -1.13
CA VAL A 113 4.70 -1.44 -2.12
C VAL A 113 5.39 -1.69 -3.46
N THR A 114 5.32 -2.94 -3.93
CA THR A 114 5.81 -3.33 -5.26
C THR A 114 4.68 -3.31 -6.30
N PHE A 115 4.98 -3.68 -7.53
CA PHE A 115 4.01 -3.71 -8.62
C PHE A 115 2.97 -4.85 -8.53
N PHE A 116 1.80 -4.63 -9.11
CA PHE A 116 0.64 -5.54 -9.07
C PHE A 116 0.41 -6.28 -10.40
N GLY A 117 1.48 -6.68 -11.08
CA GLY A 117 1.43 -7.40 -12.35
C GLY A 117 1.18 -6.49 -13.54
N VAL A 118 0.07 -6.66 -14.24
CA VAL A 118 -0.35 -5.83 -15.40
C VAL A 118 -1.44 -4.86 -14.96
N CYS A 119 -1.33 -3.61 -15.41
CA CYS A 119 -2.32 -2.59 -15.13
C CYS A 119 -3.47 -2.67 -16.14
N MET A 120 -4.70 -2.76 -15.64
CA MET A 120 -5.94 -2.84 -16.39
C MET A 120 -6.93 -1.84 -15.79
N PRO A 121 -6.67 -0.52 -15.93
CA PRO A 121 -7.57 0.50 -15.39
C PRO A 121 -8.92 0.43 -16.10
N GLN A 122 -10.01 0.65 -15.33
CA GLN A 122 -11.36 0.76 -15.91
C GLN A 122 -11.48 2.04 -16.75
N ASP A 123 -10.91 3.14 -16.22
CA ASP A 123 -10.90 4.46 -16.86
C ASP A 123 -9.47 4.96 -17.08
N GLY A 124 -9.25 5.66 -18.20
CA GLY A 124 -7.94 6.24 -18.54
C GLY A 124 -6.95 5.24 -19.14
N GLN A 125 -5.68 5.64 -19.20
CA GLN A 125 -4.62 4.82 -19.76
C GLN A 125 -3.76 4.18 -18.67
N PRO A 126 -3.27 2.95 -18.90
CA PRO A 126 -2.30 2.35 -17.99
C PRO A 126 -1.00 3.17 -17.93
N PRO A 127 -0.18 2.98 -16.89
CA PRO A 127 1.17 3.54 -16.84
C PRO A 127 1.97 3.20 -18.11
N GLN A 128 2.73 4.18 -18.62
CA GLN A 128 3.68 3.98 -19.72
C GLN A 128 4.97 3.28 -19.25
N THR A 129 4.82 2.10 -18.67
CA THR A 129 5.92 1.24 -18.20
C THR A 129 6.27 0.19 -19.24
N GLU A 130 7.31 -0.60 -18.98
CA GLU A 130 7.59 -1.80 -19.78
C GLU A 130 6.37 -2.72 -19.91
N VAL A 131 6.20 -3.29 -21.10
CA VAL A 131 5.20 -4.32 -21.39
C VAL A 131 5.83 -5.67 -21.06
N LYS A 132 5.16 -6.45 -20.22
CA LYS A 132 5.69 -7.73 -19.74
C LYS A 132 4.58 -8.75 -19.62
N THR A 133 4.95 -10.02 -19.79
CA THR A 133 4.07 -11.17 -19.57
C THR A 133 4.34 -11.75 -18.19
N TYR A 134 3.30 -11.91 -17.38
CA TYR A 134 3.39 -12.50 -16.05
C TYR A 134 2.53 -13.77 -15.97
N GLY A 135 3.03 -14.77 -15.23
CA GLY A 135 2.29 -15.98 -14.89
C GLY A 135 1.38 -15.74 -13.68
N LYS A 136 0.11 -16.11 -13.84
CA LYS A 136 -0.91 -16.12 -12.79
C LYS A 136 -1.04 -17.53 -12.21
N THR A 137 -1.06 -17.62 -10.89
CA THR A 137 -1.38 -18.81 -10.10
C THR A 137 -2.58 -18.51 -9.21
N ALA A 138 -3.20 -19.54 -8.62
CA ALA A 138 -4.31 -19.31 -7.67
C ALA A 138 -3.90 -18.43 -6.46
N ARG A 139 -2.62 -18.47 -6.08
CA ARG A 139 -2.07 -17.69 -4.95
C ARG A 139 -1.82 -16.23 -5.33
N ASN A 140 -1.17 -15.98 -6.46
CA ASN A 140 -0.73 -14.63 -6.83
C ASN A 140 -1.76 -13.85 -7.67
N ALA A 141 -2.74 -14.52 -8.27
CA ALA A 141 -3.76 -13.87 -9.07
C ALA A 141 -4.75 -13.12 -8.19
N LYS A 142 -5.07 -11.87 -8.56
CA LYS A 142 -6.08 -11.07 -7.84
C LYS A 142 -7.43 -11.79 -7.80
N ASP A 143 -7.84 -12.36 -8.93
CA ASP A 143 -9.08 -13.11 -9.14
C ASP A 143 -8.98 -14.61 -8.80
N GLY A 144 -7.80 -15.09 -8.39
CA GLY A 144 -7.56 -16.51 -8.13
C GLY A 144 -7.53 -17.39 -9.39
N VAL A 145 -7.59 -16.81 -10.59
CA VAL A 145 -7.63 -17.55 -11.86
C VAL A 145 -6.21 -17.70 -12.43
N PRO A 146 -5.68 -18.94 -12.54
CA PRO A 146 -4.37 -19.19 -13.13
C PRO A 146 -4.33 -18.89 -14.63
N GLY A 147 -3.14 -18.63 -15.17
CA GLY A 147 -2.94 -18.37 -16.60
C GLY A 147 -1.76 -17.44 -16.86
N THR A 148 -1.85 -16.63 -17.91
CA THR A 148 -0.87 -15.59 -18.22
C THR A 148 -1.57 -14.29 -18.55
N VAL A 149 -0.89 -13.17 -18.31
CA VAL A 149 -1.38 -11.84 -18.66
C VAL A 149 -0.24 -10.97 -19.16
N THR A 150 -0.48 -10.23 -20.23
CA THR A 150 0.51 -9.37 -20.89
C THR A 150 -0.02 -7.93 -20.95
N GLY A 151 0.84 -6.98 -20.60
CA GLY A 151 0.54 -5.56 -20.73
C GLY A 151 1.53 -4.72 -19.94
N HIS A 152 1.23 -3.43 -19.78
CA HIS A 152 2.07 -2.52 -19.01
C HIS A 152 2.11 -2.93 -17.53
N LYS A 153 3.32 -2.99 -16.97
CA LYS A 153 3.55 -3.24 -15.53
C LYS A 153 2.69 -2.31 -14.66
N CYS A 154 1.88 -2.88 -13.76
CA CYS A 154 1.09 -2.14 -12.78
C CYS A 154 2.01 -1.58 -11.69
N GLN A 155 2.73 -0.53 -12.05
CA GLN A 155 3.71 0.12 -11.20
C GLN A 155 3.04 1.31 -10.49
N PRO A 156 2.65 1.16 -9.21
CA PRO A 156 1.86 2.17 -8.53
C PRO A 156 2.68 3.45 -8.31
N VAL A 157 2.01 4.59 -8.43
CA VAL A 157 2.52 5.86 -7.93
C VAL A 157 1.54 6.33 -6.88
N ILE A 158 1.94 6.15 -5.62
CA ILE A 158 1.12 6.43 -4.46
C ILE A 158 0.95 7.93 -4.31
N VAL A 159 -0.29 8.37 -4.16
CA VAL A 159 -0.66 9.74 -3.85
C VAL A 159 -0.87 9.85 -2.35
N GLY A 160 -0.10 10.71 -1.69
CA GLY A 160 -0.17 10.89 -0.24
C GLY A 160 0.35 9.69 0.54
N CYS A 161 -0.40 9.29 1.56
CA CYS A 161 -0.05 8.24 2.52
C CYS A 161 -1.24 7.30 2.78
N TRP A 162 -1.12 6.35 3.71
CA TRP A 162 -2.23 5.47 4.07
C TRP A 162 -3.43 6.28 4.57
N ASN A 163 -4.62 5.97 4.05
CA ASN A 163 -5.89 6.56 4.45
C ASN A 163 -6.60 5.61 5.43
N ASP A 164 -7.55 6.14 6.20
CA ASP A 164 -8.32 5.42 7.21
C ASP A 164 -7.42 4.62 8.18
N THR A 165 -6.42 5.32 8.70
CA THR A 165 -5.45 4.78 9.66
C THR A 165 -5.99 4.86 11.09
N TYR A 166 -5.51 3.97 11.96
CA TYR A 166 -5.96 3.89 13.35
C TYR A 166 -5.14 4.80 14.26
N SER A 167 -5.79 5.85 14.76
CA SER A 167 -5.12 6.97 15.45
C SER A 167 -4.93 6.80 16.96
N ASP A 168 -5.60 5.81 17.58
CA ASP A 168 -5.45 5.51 19.01
C ASP A 168 -4.13 4.79 19.30
N THR A 169 -3.61 4.04 18.33
CA THR A 169 -2.28 3.42 18.42
C THR A 169 -1.32 4.10 17.44
N ARG A 170 -0.24 4.65 17.99
CA ARG A 170 0.75 5.42 17.24
C ARG A 170 2.14 4.86 17.40
N ILE A 171 2.88 4.79 16.30
CA ILE A 171 4.26 4.28 16.25
C ILE A 171 5.22 5.46 16.10
N VAL A 172 6.23 5.50 16.97
CA VAL A 172 7.32 6.46 16.87
C VAL A 172 8.44 5.85 16.03
N ASP A 173 8.77 6.49 14.90
CA ASP A 173 9.84 6.07 13.99
C ASP A 173 11.17 6.78 14.28
N ASN A 174 11.29 7.45 15.43
CA ASN A 174 12.42 8.28 15.85
C ASN A 174 12.80 9.39 14.85
N GLY A 175 11.83 9.88 14.06
CA GLY A 175 12.01 10.97 13.10
C GLY A 175 12.64 10.52 11.78
N ASP A 176 12.61 9.22 11.46
CA ASP A 176 13.16 8.69 10.22
C ASP A 176 12.38 9.20 8.99
N LYS A 177 11.05 9.13 9.04
CA LYS A 177 10.16 9.63 7.98
C LYS A 177 9.62 11.02 8.29
N ASN A 178 9.70 11.46 9.55
CA ASN A 178 9.37 12.84 9.94
C ASN A 178 10.48 13.53 10.76
N PRO A 179 11.57 13.99 10.11
CA PRO A 179 12.67 14.68 10.78
C PRO A 179 12.26 16.02 11.43
N GLY A 180 11.18 16.64 10.92
CA GLY A 180 10.63 17.89 11.46
C GLY A 180 10.02 17.72 12.85
N ALA A 181 9.25 16.65 13.05
CA ALA A 181 8.67 16.32 14.36
C ALA A 181 9.76 16.08 15.42
N ARG A 182 10.86 15.42 15.03
CA ARG A 182 12.01 15.23 15.91
C ARG A 182 12.65 16.55 16.33
N ARG A 183 12.94 17.45 15.39
CA ARG A 183 13.54 18.76 15.70
C ARG A 183 12.66 19.60 16.62
N LEU A 184 11.35 19.61 16.41
CA LEU A 184 10.41 20.32 17.28
C LEU A 184 10.42 19.76 18.69
N THR A 185 10.44 18.43 18.84
CA THR A 185 10.54 17.75 20.13
C THR A 185 11.83 18.16 20.87
N GLU A 186 12.97 18.10 20.18
CA GLU A 186 14.29 18.42 20.74
C GLU A 186 14.42 19.91 21.15
N GLN A 187 13.80 20.83 20.40
CA GLN A 187 13.91 22.26 20.65
C GLN A 187 12.89 22.80 21.67
N SER A 188 11.68 22.23 21.71
CA SER A 188 10.58 22.78 22.51
C SER A 188 10.16 21.89 23.69
N GLY A 189 10.73 20.67 23.79
CA GLY A 189 10.26 19.66 24.74
C GLY A 189 8.86 19.13 24.43
N ALA A 190 8.31 19.45 23.24
CA ALA A 190 7.02 18.94 22.79
C ALA A 190 7.06 17.40 22.70
N LYS A 191 5.92 16.76 22.99
CA LYS A 191 5.78 15.30 22.90
C LYS A 191 5.95 14.85 21.43
N ILE A 192 6.77 13.81 21.18
CA ILE A 192 6.85 13.18 19.86
C ILE A 192 5.45 12.67 19.50
N LEU A 193 4.86 13.22 18.45
CA LEU A 193 3.62 12.72 17.87
C LEU A 193 3.97 11.52 16.99
N GLY A 194 3.71 10.31 17.48
CA GLY A 194 3.85 9.10 16.65
C GLY A 194 2.87 9.10 15.49
N ASN A 195 3.18 8.31 14.46
CA ASN A 195 2.36 8.13 13.26
C ASN A 195 1.25 7.11 13.52
N ASN A 196 0.07 7.30 12.94
CA ASN A 196 -1.05 6.37 13.12
C ASN A 196 -0.71 4.98 12.57
N THR A 197 -1.27 3.94 13.19
CA THR A 197 -1.09 2.56 12.74
C THR A 197 -1.96 2.23 11.55
N VAL A 198 -1.46 1.37 10.66
CA VAL A 198 -2.23 0.87 9.52
C VAL A 198 -3.01 -0.38 9.94
N THR A 199 -4.23 -0.53 9.45
CA THR A 199 -5.06 -1.72 9.71
C THR A 199 -5.57 -2.34 8.42
N THR A 200 -6.27 -3.47 8.51
CA THR A 200 -6.96 -4.07 7.36
C THR A 200 -8.07 -3.19 6.76
N GLY A 201 -8.50 -2.13 7.44
CA GLY A 201 -9.45 -1.13 6.89
C GLY A 201 -8.78 0.03 6.17
N SER A 202 -7.46 0.15 6.24
CA SER A 202 -6.71 1.26 5.64
C SER A 202 -6.44 1.00 4.15
N PHE A 203 -6.28 2.05 3.35
CA PHE A 203 -6.02 1.93 1.90
C PHE A 203 -5.07 2.99 1.35
N LEU A 204 -4.53 2.73 0.16
CA LEU A 204 -3.70 3.66 -0.62
C LEU A 204 -4.34 3.98 -1.96
N ILE A 205 -4.06 5.18 -2.47
CA ILE A 205 -4.54 5.65 -3.78
C ILE A 205 -3.36 5.73 -4.75
N CYS A 206 -3.54 5.16 -5.94
CA CYS A 206 -2.60 5.25 -7.05
C CYS A 206 -3.06 6.34 -8.03
N LYS A 207 -2.12 7.14 -8.57
CA LYS A 207 -2.41 8.21 -9.55
C LYS A 207 -3.11 7.73 -10.83
N TYR A 208 -3.05 6.43 -11.11
CA TYR A 208 -3.72 5.79 -12.25
C TYR A 208 -5.12 5.28 -11.88
N GLY A 209 -5.75 5.81 -10.82
CA GLY A 209 -7.09 5.44 -10.36
C GLY A 209 -7.19 4.11 -9.62
N GLY A 210 -6.06 3.50 -9.26
CA GLY A 210 -6.04 2.22 -8.55
C GLY A 210 -6.22 2.41 -7.04
N LEU A 211 -7.20 1.71 -6.45
CA LEU A 211 -7.33 1.58 -5.00
C LEU A 211 -6.53 0.36 -4.54
N ILE A 212 -5.66 0.54 -3.55
CA ILE A 212 -4.79 -0.51 -3.03
C ILE A 212 -5.20 -0.84 -1.60
N GLU A 213 -5.65 -2.08 -1.38
CA GLU A 213 -6.29 -2.50 -0.14
C GLU A 213 -5.67 -3.79 0.39
N PRO A 214 -5.54 -3.94 1.72
CA PRO A 214 -5.25 -5.23 2.35
C PRO A 214 -6.41 -6.20 2.16
N ILE A 215 -6.10 -7.44 1.76
CA ILE A 215 -7.06 -8.56 1.81
C ILE A 215 -6.82 -9.49 3.01
N ASP A 216 -5.68 -9.33 3.69
CA ASP A 216 -5.37 -9.95 4.97
C ASP A 216 -4.45 -9.02 5.79
N SER A 217 -4.31 -9.30 7.09
CA SER A 217 -3.49 -8.51 8.00
C SER A 217 -2.01 -8.87 7.97
N GLY A 218 -1.65 -10.02 7.40
CA GLY A 218 -0.32 -10.62 7.49
C GLY A 218 -0.01 -11.31 8.82
N GLN A 219 -0.79 -11.13 9.88
CA GLN A 219 -0.45 -11.60 11.24
C GLN A 219 -0.48 -13.13 11.39
N ARG A 220 -1.17 -13.83 10.49
CA ARG A 220 -1.28 -15.29 10.48
C ARG A 220 -0.68 -15.90 9.21
N THR A 221 -0.03 -15.10 8.38
CA THR A 221 0.27 -15.48 6.99
C THR A 221 1.73 -15.91 6.85
N LEU A 222 1.93 -17.17 6.48
CA LEU A 222 3.23 -17.64 6.01
C LEU A 222 3.51 -17.06 4.61
N VAL A 223 4.74 -16.64 4.37
CA VAL A 223 5.20 -16.10 3.08
C VAL A 223 5.95 -17.19 2.33
N PHE A 224 5.51 -17.50 1.10
CA PHE A 224 6.11 -18.54 0.27
C PHE A 224 6.76 -17.93 -0.98
N GLU A 225 7.72 -18.64 -1.57
CA GLU A 225 8.40 -18.19 -2.79
C GLU A 225 7.44 -17.99 -3.97
N GLU A 226 6.40 -18.83 -4.06
CA GLU A 226 5.35 -18.80 -5.08
C GLU A 226 4.47 -17.52 -5.03
N ASP A 227 4.53 -16.77 -3.93
CA ASP A 227 3.87 -15.48 -3.80
C ASP A 227 4.59 -14.38 -4.63
N PHE A 228 5.79 -14.69 -5.15
CA PHE A 228 6.65 -13.78 -5.91
C PHE A 228 6.80 -14.22 -7.37
N TYR A 229 7.32 -13.32 -8.22
CA TYR A 229 7.48 -13.62 -9.65
C TYR A 229 8.70 -14.51 -9.93
N ASN A 230 9.66 -14.52 -8.99
CA ASN A 230 10.88 -15.30 -9.07
C ASN A 230 11.50 -15.41 -7.67
N SER A 231 12.46 -16.33 -7.52
CA SER A 231 13.18 -16.57 -6.28
C SER A 231 13.95 -15.34 -5.78
N GLU A 232 14.49 -14.52 -6.68
CA GLU A 232 15.29 -13.35 -6.32
C GLU A 232 14.41 -12.30 -5.60
N ASP A 233 13.21 -12.03 -6.11
CA ASP A 233 12.21 -11.16 -5.47
C ASP A 233 11.85 -11.67 -4.06
N PHE A 234 11.65 -12.99 -3.91
CA PHE A 234 11.37 -13.60 -2.62
C PHE A 234 12.53 -13.37 -1.64
N HIS A 235 13.77 -13.65 -2.03
CA HIS A 235 14.93 -13.49 -1.14
C HIS A 235 15.20 -12.03 -0.77
N LYS A 236 14.85 -11.07 -1.63
CA LYS A 236 14.98 -9.64 -1.31
C LYS A 236 13.96 -9.17 -0.28
N VAL A 237 12.73 -9.68 -0.37
CA VAL A 237 11.65 -9.31 0.56
C VAL A 237 11.69 -10.13 1.86
N VAL A 238 12.04 -11.42 1.78
CA VAL A 238 12.01 -12.38 2.89
C VAL A 238 13.39 -12.62 3.50
N GLY A 239 14.50 -12.42 2.77
CA GLY A 239 15.87 -12.65 3.27
C GLY A 239 16.26 -11.84 4.50
N TYR A 240 15.49 -10.79 4.82
CA TYR A 240 15.57 -10.07 6.10
C TYR A 240 14.97 -10.82 7.31
N TYR A 241 14.31 -11.96 7.13
CA TYR A 241 13.83 -12.83 8.21
C TYR A 241 14.92 -13.78 8.73
N ARG A 242 16.06 -13.94 8.04
CA ARG A 242 17.14 -14.83 8.51
C ARG A 242 18.12 -14.09 9.40
N GLY A 243 17.64 -13.70 10.58
CA GLY A 243 18.46 -13.27 11.72
C GLY A 243 18.84 -14.41 12.67
N ASP A 244 18.17 -15.56 12.61
CA ASP A 244 18.52 -16.75 13.37
C ASP A 244 18.42 -18.00 12.49
N GLY A 245 19.47 -18.82 12.50
CA GLY A 245 19.58 -20.02 11.66
C GLY A 245 18.66 -21.17 12.08
N ARG A 246 17.35 -20.94 12.22
CA ARG A 246 16.36 -22.00 12.43
C ARG A 246 15.43 -22.01 11.22
N ASN A 247 15.54 -23.08 10.43
CA ASN A 247 14.52 -23.40 9.43
C ASN A 247 13.14 -23.47 10.12
N PRO A 248 12.05 -23.11 9.42
CA PRO A 248 10.71 -23.38 9.92
C PRO A 248 10.64 -24.88 10.23
N VAL A 249 10.41 -25.21 11.50
CA VAL A 249 10.04 -26.56 11.88
C VAL A 249 8.68 -26.76 11.23
N GLU A 250 8.64 -27.63 10.20
CA GLU A 250 7.40 -28.27 9.81
C GLU A 250 6.76 -28.79 11.09
N LYS A 251 5.63 -28.19 11.49
CA LYS A 251 4.74 -28.86 12.44
C LYS A 251 4.17 -30.06 11.68
N GLY A 252 4.91 -31.15 11.70
CA GLY A 252 4.39 -32.46 11.35
C GLY A 252 3.32 -32.84 12.37
N ASP A 253 2.19 -33.31 11.86
CA ASP A 253 1.15 -33.96 12.64
C ASP A 253 1.73 -35.23 13.31
N ALA A 254 1.80 -35.22 14.65
CA ALA A 254 1.65 -36.35 15.58
C ALA A 254 1.81 -35.87 17.04
#